data_AF-A0A1I7GYM5-F1
#
_entry.id   AF-A0A1I7GYM5-F1
#
_cell.length_a   1.000
_cell.length_b   1.000
_cell.length_c   1.000
_cell.angle_alpha   90.00
_cell.angle_beta   90.00
_cell.angle_gamma   90.00
#
_symmetry.space_group_name_H-M   'P 1'
#
loop_
_entity.id
_entity.type
_entity.pdbx_description
1 polymer ?
#
loop_
_entity_poly.entity_id
_entity_poly.type
_entity_poly.pdbx_seq_one_letter_code
_entity_poly.pdbx_strand_id
1 'polypeptide(L)'
;MKNRKAIKLLNKLIDDVERNGIITNTIVEDLKSLRPYAVEEQQPLLAKTIRLLFEHIETYDKFDIPIPEEEPIEGFEEETSTTEDFDPSESMLYVLNLIAEPDNKGNKQDLRGYVASLQAYAEEN
;
A
#
# COMPACT_ATOMS: atom_id res chain seq x y z
N MET A 1 -1.60 -11.29 -6.31
CA MET A 1 -2.85 -11.47 -7.08
C MET A 1 -2.74 -12.65 -8.04
N LYS A 2 -3.85 -13.27 -8.46
CA LYS A 2 -3.83 -14.44 -9.37
C LYS A 2 -4.42 -14.17 -10.75
N ASN A 3 -5.33 -13.21 -10.87
CA ASN A 3 -6.00 -12.85 -12.11
C ASN A 3 -5.03 -12.14 -13.07
N ARG A 4 -4.92 -12.63 -14.31
CA ARG A 4 -4.01 -12.08 -15.33
C ARG A 4 -4.26 -10.60 -15.66
N LYS A 5 -5.52 -10.16 -15.66
CA LYS A 5 -5.85 -8.74 -15.89
C LYS A 5 -5.42 -7.89 -14.71
N ALA A 6 -5.64 -8.38 -13.49
CA ALA A 6 -5.23 -7.71 -12.28
C ALA A 6 -3.70 -7.58 -12.19
N ILE A 7 -2.95 -8.65 -12.49
CA ILE A 7 -1.48 -8.63 -12.56
C ILE A 7 -1.00 -7.60 -13.59
N LYS A 8 -1.60 -7.57 -14.80
CA LYS A 8 -1.24 -6.59 -15.82
C LYS A 8 -1.51 -5.15 -15.37
N LEU A 9 -2.65 -4.92 -14.71
CA LEU A 9 -3.01 -3.60 -14.18
C LEU A 9 -2.05 -3.18 -13.07
N LEU A 10 -1.71 -4.09 -12.15
CA LEU A 10 -0.77 -3.83 -11.07
C LEU A 10 0.63 -3.52 -11.58
N ASN A 11 1.14 -4.29 -12.56
CA ASN A 11 2.45 -4.02 -13.15
C ASN A 11 2.49 -2.67 -13.86
N LYS A 12 1.43 -2.31 -14.60
CA LYS A 12 1.31 -0.97 -15.19
C LYS A 12 1.37 0.11 -14.11
N LEU A 13 0.66 -0.08 -13.01
CA LEU A 13 0.60 0.88 -11.91
C LEU A 13 1.98 1.06 -11.24
N ILE A 14 2.70 -0.04 -11.02
CA ILE A 14 4.11 -0.01 -10.54
C ILE A 14 4.99 0.76 -11.54
N ASP A 15 4.96 0.39 -12.83
CA ASP A 15 5.75 1.06 -13.88
C ASP A 15 5.44 2.57 -13.97
N ASP A 16 4.17 2.95 -13.80
CA ASP A 16 3.73 4.36 -13.85
C ASP A 16 4.29 5.16 -12.66
N VAL A 17 4.29 4.58 -11.45
CA VAL A 17 4.86 5.21 -10.25
C VAL A 17 6.38 5.28 -10.33
N GLU A 18 7.07 4.24 -10.80
CA GLU A 18 8.54 4.27 -10.98
C GLU A 18 8.99 5.36 -11.94
N ARG A 19 8.22 5.61 -13.01
CA ARG A 19 8.60 6.56 -14.07
C ARG A 19 8.21 7.99 -13.78
N ASN A 20 7.05 8.18 -13.14
CA ASN A 20 6.42 9.49 -13.05
C ASN A 20 6.13 9.93 -11.61
N GLY A 21 6.41 9.08 -10.62
CA GLY A 21 5.94 9.26 -9.25
C GLY A 21 4.42 9.09 -9.13
N ILE A 22 3.87 9.55 -8.02
CA ILE A 22 2.45 9.43 -7.72
C ILE A 22 1.65 10.51 -8.46
N ILE A 23 0.91 10.11 -9.50
CA ILE A 23 -0.10 10.95 -10.16
C ILE A 23 -1.47 10.61 -9.57
N THR A 24 -1.96 11.45 -8.64
CA THR A 24 -3.13 11.16 -7.78
C THR A 24 -4.38 10.74 -8.54
N ASN A 25 -4.78 11.49 -9.57
CA ASN A 25 -5.94 11.15 -10.39
C ASN A 25 -5.83 9.79 -11.09
N THR A 26 -4.65 9.46 -11.63
CA THR A 26 -4.44 8.22 -12.38
C THR A 26 -4.40 7.01 -11.44
N ILE A 27 -3.66 7.12 -10.33
CA ILE A 27 -3.47 6.01 -9.39
C ILE A 27 -4.77 5.66 -8.66
N VAL A 28 -5.60 6.65 -8.32
CA VAL A 28 -6.91 6.41 -7.68
C VAL A 28 -7.82 5.58 -8.58
N GLU A 29 -7.93 5.93 -9.87
CA GLU A 29 -8.77 5.19 -10.82
C GLU A 29 -8.25 3.78 -11.11
N ASP A 30 -6.93 3.62 -11.21
CA ASP A 30 -6.32 2.29 -11.39
C ASP A 30 -6.50 1.41 -10.13
N LEU A 31 -6.37 1.97 -8.91
CA LEU A 31 -6.62 1.25 -7.64
C LEU A 31 -8.11 0.86 -7.48
N LYS A 32 -9.04 1.76 -7.81
CA LYS A 32 -10.48 1.46 -7.85
C LYS A 32 -10.78 0.31 -8.81
N SER A 33 -10.12 0.30 -9.97
CA SER A 33 -10.24 -0.77 -10.97
C SER A 33 -9.57 -2.09 -10.54
N LEU A 34 -8.55 -2.01 -9.69
CA LEU A 34 -7.83 -3.17 -9.17
C LEU A 34 -8.61 -3.90 -8.07
N ARG A 35 -9.34 -3.16 -7.23
CA ARG A 35 -10.06 -3.69 -6.05
C ARG A 35 -11.04 -4.84 -6.37
N PRO A 36 -11.89 -4.79 -7.42
CA PRO A 36 -12.83 -5.87 -7.72
C PRO A 36 -12.15 -7.24 -7.85
N TYR A 37 -10.94 -7.30 -8.42
CA TYR A 37 -10.20 -8.55 -8.54
C TYR A 37 -9.82 -9.15 -7.18
N ALA A 38 -9.40 -8.32 -6.22
CA ALA A 38 -9.12 -8.79 -4.86
C ALA A 38 -10.38 -9.32 -4.16
N VAL A 39 -11.55 -8.74 -4.43
CA VAL A 39 -12.84 -9.23 -3.93
C VAL A 39 -13.21 -10.56 -4.57
N GLU A 40 -13.10 -10.68 -5.90
CA GLU A 40 -13.36 -11.92 -6.64
C GLU A 40 -12.44 -13.07 -6.19
N GLU A 41 -11.17 -12.76 -5.90
CA GLU A 41 -10.18 -13.71 -5.39
C GLU A 41 -10.35 -14.07 -3.89
N GLN A 42 -11.37 -13.52 -3.22
CA GLN A 42 -11.64 -13.70 -1.80
C GLN A 42 -10.43 -13.34 -0.91
N GLN A 43 -9.76 -12.24 -1.25
CA GLN A 43 -8.61 -11.69 -0.52
C GLN A 43 -9.06 -10.44 0.26
N PRO A 44 -9.72 -10.58 1.43
CA PRO A 44 -10.31 -9.46 2.15
C PRO A 44 -9.28 -8.43 2.63
N LEU A 45 -8.08 -8.88 3.00
CA LEU A 45 -6.98 -7.97 3.38
C LEU A 45 -6.59 -7.08 2.20
N LEU A 46 -6.35 -7.65 1.02
CA LEU A 46 -6.03 -6.86 -0.18
C LEU A 46 -7.15 -5.92 -0.59
N ALA A 47 -8.40 -6.40 -0.57
CA ALA A 47 -9.54 -5.56 -0.91
C ALA A 47 -9.71 -4.39 0.08
N LYS A 48 -9.32 -4.58 1.34
CA LYS A 48 -9.28 -3.51 2.36
C LYS A 48 -8.10 -2.57 2.15
N THR A 49 -6.88 -3.07 1.93
CA THR A 49 -5.69 -2.26 1.70
C THR A 49 -5.87 -1.38 0.46
N ILE A 50 -6.25 -1.96 -0.69
CA ILE A 50 -6.47 -1.20 -1.93
C ILE A 50 -7.53 -0.11 -1.74
N ARG A 51 -8.60 -0.42 -0.99
CA ARG A 51 -9.64 0.55 -0.65
C ARG A 51 -9.09 1.73 0.13
N LEU A 52 -8.38 1.45 1.22
CA LEU A 52 -7.83 2.49 2.08
C LEU A 52 -6.78 3.34 1.34
N LEU A 53 -5.98 2.72 0.45
CA LEU A 53 -5.00 3.45 -0.37
C LEU A 53 -5.68 4.51 -1.25
N PHE A 54 -6.69 4.12 -2.04
CA PHE A 54 -7.34 5.12 -2.90
C PHE A 54 -8.16 6.13 -2.10
N GLU A 55 -8.79 5.75 -0.98
CA GLU A 55 -9.54 6.68 -0.12
C GLU A 55 -8.60 7.74 0.48
N HIS A 56 -7.41 7.34 0.93
CA HIS A 56 -6.40 8.25 1.45
C HIS A 56 -5.93 9.24 0.39
N ILE A 57 -5.54 8.75 -0.80
CA ILE A 57 -5.05 9.64 -1.88
C ILE A 57 -6.17 10.58 -2.36
N GLU A 58 -7.40 10.08 -2.48
CA GLU A 58 -8.55 10.90 -2.89
C GLU A 58 -8.92 11.97 -1.84
N THR A 59 -8.72 11.69 -0.56
CA THR A 59 -9.05 12.61 0.55
C THR A 59 -7.97 13.68 0.75
N TYR A 60 -6.71 13.29 0.70
CA TYR A 60 -5.58 14.15 1.09
C TYR A 60 -4.75 14.67 -0.09
N ASP A 61 -5.03 14.22 -1.32
CA ASP A 61 -4.29 14.54 -2.56
C ASP A 61 -2.78 14.27 -2.46
N LYS A 62 -2.41 13.32 -1.61
CA LYS A 62 -1.04 12.84 -1.42
C LYS A 62 -1.07 11.42 -0.87
N PHE A 63 0.09 10.77 -0.89
CA PHE A 63 0.31 9.53 -0.14
C PHE A 63 1.35 9.81 0.94
N ASP A 64 0.92 9.82 2.20
CA ASP A 64 1.74 10.29 3.33
C ASP A 64 1.79 9.21 4.42
N ILE A 65 2.05 7.98 3.98
CA ILE A 65 2.13 6.80 4.84
C ILE A 65 3.53 6.21 4.69
N PRO A 66 4.34 6.15 5.77
CA PRO A 66 5.66 5.54 5.70
C PRO A 66 5.56 4.01 5.53
N ILE A 67 6.66 3.41 5.09
CA ILE A 67 6.81 1.95 5.09
C ILE A 67 6.67 1.47 6.54
N PRO A 68 5.82 0.47 6.83
CA PRO A 68 5.71 -0.10 8.17
C PRO A 68 7.07 -0.59 8.66
N GLU A 69 7.46 -0.16 9.86
CA GLU A 69 8.64 -0.68 10.53
C GLU A 69 8.43 -2.16 10.89
N GLU A 70 9.50 -2.94 10.86
CA GLU A 70 9.47 -4.31 11.37
C GLU A 70 9.16 -4.27 12.88
N GLU A 71 8.29 -5.17 13.35
CA GLU A 71 8.02 -5.30 14.78
C GLU A 71 9.34 -5.57 15.53
N PRO A 72 9.67 -4.80 16.58
CA PRO A 72 10.91 -4.98 17.30
C PRO A 72 10.98 -6.41 17.86
N ILE A 73 12.10 -7.09 17.61
CA ILE A 73 12.33 -8.42 18.15
C ILE A 73 12.41 -8.30 19.67
N GLU A 74 11.58 -9.04 20.40
CA GLU A 74 11.52 -9.02 21.86
C GLU A 74 12.93 -9.23 22.47
N GLY A 75 13.49 -8.18 23.09
CA GLY A 75 14.86 -8.17 23.64
C GLY A 75 15.90 -7.37 22.84
N PHE A 76 15.53 -6.81 21.70
CA PHE A 76 16.27 -5.78 20.97
C PHE A 76 15.44 -4.49 20.99
N GLU A 77 15.85 -3.54 21.83
CA GLU A 77 15.42 -2.15 21.69
C GLU A 77 16.25 -1.55 20.54
N GLU A 78 15.80 -1.68 19.30
CA GLU A 78 16.23 -0.72 18.28
C GLU A 78 15.54 0.60 18.63
N GLU A 79 16.35 1.60 18.99
CA GLU A 79 15.90 2.99 19.04
C GLU A 79 15.55 3.43 17.61
N THR A 80 14.36 3.11 17.10
CA THR A 80 13.84 3.76 15.89
C THR A 80 13.35 5.16 16.27
N SER A 81 14.33 6.05 16.46
CA SER A 81 14.10 7.46 16.66
C SER A 81 13.78 8.13 15.33
N THR A 82 12.65 8.84 15.34
CA THR A 82 12.38 10.11 14.64
C THR A 82 12.28 10.08 13.12
N THR A 83 11.05 10.22 12.62
CA THR A 83 10.68 11.09 11.48
C THR A 83 11.78 11.26 10.43
N GLU A 84 12.20 10.17 9.80
CA GLU A 84 12.96 10.29 8.56
C GLU A 84 12.00 10.80 7.49
N ASP A 85 12.45 11.80 6.71
CA ASP A 85 11.77 12.18 5.47
C ASP A 85 11.75 10.93 4.58
N PHE A 86 10.64 10.20 4.56
CA PHE A 86 10.45 9.06 3.67
C PHE A 86 9.99 9.55 2.29
N ASP A 87 10.33 8.81 1.23
CA ASP A 87 9.80 9.10 -0.11
C ASP A 87 8.41 8.45 -0.27
N PRO A 88 7.33 9.25 -0.48
CA PRO A 88 6.01 8.73 -0.78
C PRO A 88 5.98 7.70 -1.92
N SER A 89 6.78 7.92 -2.96
CA SER A 89 6.82 7.05 -4.13
C SER A 89 7.43 5.70 -3.79
N GLU A 90 8.49 5.66 -2.98
CA GLU A 90 9.09 4.40 -2.51
C GLU A 90 8.11 3.62 -1.64
N SER A 91 7.43 4.29 -0.71
CA SER A 91 6.39 3.67 0.12
C SER A 91 5.22 3.13 -0.72
N MET A 92 4.76 3.90 -1.73
CA MET A 92 3.73 3.47 -2.66
C MET A 92 4.17 2.23 -3.46
N LEU A 93 5.38 2.26 -4.02
CA LEU A 93 5.93 1.12 -4.76
C LEU A 93 6.02 -0.13 -3.88
N TYR A 94 6.44 0.04 -2.63
CA TYR A 94 6.51 -1.05 -1.68
C TYR A 94 5.15 -1.70 -1.45
N VAL A 95 4.10 -0.95 -1.09
CA VAL A 95 2.77 -1.53 -0.86
C VAL A 95 2.17 -2.19 -2.11
N LEU A 96 2.46 -1.67 -3.31
CA LEU A 96 2.04 -2.29 -4.57
C LEU A 96 2.72 -3.64 -4.82
N ASN A 97 4.01 -3.75 -4.49
CA ASN A 97 4.73 -5.02 -4.54
C ASN A 97 4.20 -6.04 -3.52
N LEU A 98 3.78 -5.60 -2.32
CA LEU A 98 3.11 -6.48 -1.36
C LEU A 98 1.78 -7.04 -1.91
N ILE A 99 1.02 -6.22 -2.63
CA ILE A 99 -0.24 -6.62 -3.29
C ILE A 99 0.01 -7.63 -4.42
N ALA A 100 1.18 -7.57 -5.08
CA ALA A 100 1.58 -8.53 -6.11
C ALA A 100 1.75 -9.93 -5.52
N GLU A 101 2.36 -10.03 -4.35
CA GLU A 101 2.69 -11.29 -3.65
C GLU A 101 1.99 -11.44 -2.28
N PRO A 102 0.66 -11.49 -2.24
CA PRO A 102 -0.10 -11.38 -1.00
C PRO A 102 -0.07 -12.65 -0.14
N ASP A 103 0.44 -13.77 -0.67
CA ASP A 103 0.49 -15.06 0.02
C ASP A 103 1.74 -15.19 0.90
N ASN A 104 2.75 -14.33 0.71
CA ASN A 104 3.94 -14.26 1.56
C ASN A 104 3.54 -13.80 2.98
N LYS A 105 4.08 -14.47 4.01
CA LYS A 105 3.73 -14.17 5.41
C LYS A 105 4.20 -12.78 5.85
N GLY A 106 5.40 -12.36 5.45
CA GLY A 106 5.93 -11.02 5.72
C GLY A 106 5.04 -9.97 5.07
N ASN A 107 4.75 -10.13 3.77
CA ASN A 107 3.87 -9.20 3.06
C ASN A 107 2.48 -9.07 3.72
N LYS A 108 1.92 -10.14 4.29
CA LYS A 108 0.65 -10.06 5.03
C LYS A 108 0.76 -9.26 6.33
N GLN A 109 1.91 -9.26 6.98
CA GLN A 109 2.17 -8.45 8.16
C GLN A 109 2.27 -6.98 7.74
N ASP A 110 3.08 -6.68 6.72
CA ASP A 110 3.27 -5.29 6.27
C ASP A 110 1.98 -4.69 5.69
N LEU A 111 1.19 -5.48 4.96
CA LEU A 111 -0.15 -5.06 4.50
C LEU A 111 -1.09 -4.72 5.67
N ARG A 112 -0.95 -5.37 6.82
CA ARG A 112 -1.69 -4.99 8.03
C ARG A 112 -1.13 -3.73 8.67
N GLY A 113 0.20 -3.55 8.65
CA GLY A 113 0.87 -2.32 9.05
C GLY A 113 0.34 -1.13 8.27
N TYR A 114 0.34 -1.19 6.94
CA TYR A 114 -0.25 -0.16 6.09
C TYR A 114 -1.71 0.12 6.41
N VAL A 115 -2.52 -0.93 6.63
CA VAL A 115 -3.93 -0.78 7.01
C VAL A 115 -4.05 -0.01 8.33
N ALA A 116 -3.21 -0.32 9.32
CA ALA A 116 -3.21 0.40 10.59
C ALA A 116 -2.80 1.87 10.41
N SER A 117 -1.71 2.14 9.70
CA SER A 117 -1.22 3.50 9.46
C SER A 117 -2.21 4.35 8.66
N LEU A 118 -2.84 3.79 7.62
CA LEU A 118 -3.88 4.48 6.84
C LEU A 118 -5.09 4.86 7.69
N GLN A 119 -5.49 3.98 8.62
CA GLN A 119 -6.61 4.24 9.53
C GLN A 119 -6.23 5.28 10.58
N ALA A 120 -5.05 5.17 11.20
CA ALA A 120 -4.55 6.15 12.17
C ALA A 120 -4.45 7.54 11.55
N TYR A 121 -3.87 7.66 10.35
CA TYR A 121 -3.79 8.93 9.63
C TYR A 121 -5.17 9.57 9.42
N ALA A 122 -6.16 8.76 9.06
CA ALA A 122 -7.53 9.24 8.83
C ALA A 122 -8.29 9.62 10.12
N GLU A 123 -7.87 9.11 11.28
CA GLU A 123 -8.41 9.51 12.58
C GLU A 123 -7.76 10.81 13.08
N GLU A 124 -6.53 11.08 12.65
CA GLU A 124 -5.73 12.25 13.06
C GLU A 124 -5.93 13.50 12.17
N ASN A 125 -6.54 13.36 10.98
CA ASN A 125 -6.73 14.43 9.99
C ASN A 125 -8.15 14.47 9.42
#